data_AF-A0A8C3H6F9-F1
#
_entry.id   AF-A0A8C3H6F9-F1
#
_cell.length_a   1.000
_cell.length_b   1.000
_cell.length_c   1.000
_cell.angle_alpha   90.00
_cell.angle_beta   90.00
_cell.angle_gamma   90.00
#
_symmetry.space_group_name_H-M   'P 1'
#
loop_
_entity.id
_entity.type
_entity.pdbx_description
1 polymer ?
#
loop_
_entity_poly.entity_id
_entity_poly.type
_entity_poly.pdbx_seq_one_letter_code
_entity_poly.pdbx_strand_id
1 'polypeptide(L)' 'VQRLRDKVAEFEEDTEEAGGGPDGGQGKRKRLFSKELRCMMYGFGDDQNPYTESVDILEDLVIEFITEMVGSIKESA' A
#
# COMPACT_ATOMS: atom_id res chain seq x y z
N VAL A 1 -21.51 -3.46 -0.45
CA VAL A 1 -20.59 -4.43 0.21
C VAL A 1 -20.07 -5.49 -0.75
N GLN A 2 -20.90 -6.32 -1.39
CA GLN A 2 -20.41 -7.37 -2.31
C GLN A 2 -19.60 -6.79 -3.49
N ARG A 3 -20.12 -5.75 -4.17
CA ARG A 3 -19.41 -5.06 -5.27
C ARG A 3 -18.04 -4.46 -4.91
N LEU A 4 -17.82 -4.11 -3.65
CA LEU A 4 -16.52 -3.62 -3.17
C LEU A 4 -15.57 -4.78 -2.93
N ARG A 5 -16.08 -5.90 -2.38
CA ARG A 5 -15.33 -7.15 -2.21
C ARG A 5 -14.89 -7.72 -3.56
N ASP A 6 -15.78 -7.71 -4.56
CA ASP A 6 -15.47 -8.20 -5.90
C ASP A 6 -14.40 -7.33 -6.58
N LYS A 7 -14.42 -6.00 -6.34
CA LYS A 7 -13.36 -5.08 -6.83
C LYS A 7 -12.03 -5.24 -6.12
N VAL A 8 -12.03 -5.58 -4.83
CA VAL A 8 -10.79 -5.88 -4.09
C VAL A 8 -10.16 -7.19 -4.59
N ALA A 9 -10.98 -8.16 -5.00
CA ALA A 9 -10.51 -9.40 -5.61
C ALA A 9 -9.94 -9.18 -7.03
N GLU A 10 -10.50 -8.26 -7.81
CA GLU A 10 -9.90 -7.84 -9.10
C GLU A 10 -8.50 -7.23 -8.91
N PHE A 11 -8.28 -6.55 -7.77
CA PHE A 11 -6.96 -6.05 -7.38
C PHE A 11 -5.96 -7.14 -6.99
N GLU A 12 -6.45 -8.30 -6.52
CA GLU A 12 -5.60 -9.45 -6.18
C GLU A 12 -4.94 -10.03 -7.43
N GLU A 13 -5.70 -10.21 -8.51
CA GLU A 13 -5.24 -10.89 -9.73
C GLU A 13 -4.14 -10.11 -10.47
N ASP A 14 -4.14 -8.78 -10.42
CA ASP A 14 -3.15 -7.92 -11.08
C ASP A 14 -1.84 -7.77 -10.25
N THR A 15 -1.87 -8.14 -8.96
CA THR A 15 -0.72 -8.03 -8.06
C THR A 15 0.17 -9.29 -8.08
N GLU A 16 -0.28 -10.39 -8.68
CA GLU A 16 0.39 -11.70 -8.61
C GLU A 16 1.70 -11.76 -9.42
N GLU A 17 1.97 -10.76 -10.28
CA GLU A 17 3.24 -10.59 -10.99
C GLU A 17 4.23 -9.63 -10.28
N ALA A 18 3.85 -9.05 -9.13
CA ALA A 18 4.70 -8.13 -8.36
C ALA A 18 5.11 -8.71 -6.99
N GLY A 19 5.79 -9.88 -7.01
CA GLY A 19 6.89 -10.13 -6.07
C GLY A 19 6.59 -10.83 -4.75
N GLY A 20 5.68 -11.81 -4.73
CA GLY A 20 5.49 -12.74 -3.60
C GLY A 20 6.44 -13.95 -3.62
N GLY A 21 7.73 -13.75 -3.88
CA GLY A 21 8.76 -14.80 -3.80
C GLY A 21 9.78 -14.47 -2.70
N PRO A 22 10.22 -15.45 -1.87
CA PRO A 22 11.19 -15.20 -0.80
C PRO A 22 12.61 -14.85 -1.30
N ASP A 23 12.85 -14.81 -2.61
CA ASP A 23 14.18 -14.60 -3.21
C ASP A 23 14.11 -13.62 -4.41
N GLY A 24 13.90 -12.34 -4.12
CA GLY A 24 13.86 -11.28 -5.14
C GLY A 24 14.83 -10.17 -4.81
N GLY A 25 16.12 -10.49 -4.78
CA GLY A 25 17.21 -9.64 -4.28
C GLY A 25 17.31 -8.21 -4.82
N GLN A 26 18.04 -7.44 -4.00
CA GLN A 26 18.61 -6.10 -4.17
C GLN A 26 17.70 -4.92 -3.78
N GLY A 27 17.77 -4.54 -2.49
CA GLY A 27 17.37 -3.21 -1.97
C GLY A 27 15.91 -3.02 -1.55
N LYS A 28 15.05 -4.01 -1.76
CA LYS A 28 13.59 -3.91 -1.60
C LYS A 28 13.17 -3.76 -0.14
N ARG A 29 12.72 -2.56 0.25
CA ARG A 29 11.84 -2.42 1.43
C ARG A 29 10.63 -3.32 1.21
N LYS A 30 10.20 -4.00 2.27
CA LYS A 30 9.00 -4.84 2.21
C LYS A 30 7.81 -3.91 2.00
N ARG A 31 7.11 -4.06 0.87
CA ARG A 31 5.80 -3.44 0.66
C ARG A 31 4.81 -4.05 1.67
N LEU A 32 4.41 -3.26 2.65
CA LEU A 32 3.55 -3.65 3.78
C LEU A 32 2.06 -3.44 3.46
N PHE A 33 1.72 -2.36 2.74
CA PHE A 33 0.34 -1.91 2.51
C PHE A 33 0.02 -1.63 1.04
N SER A 34 0.88 -2.06 0.11
CA SER A 34 0.75 -1.74 -1.31
C SER A 34 -0.63 -2.09 -1.92
N LYS A 35 -1.25 -3.21 -1.52
CA LYS A 35 -2.56 -3.63 -2.04
C LYS A 35 -3.69 -2.79 -1.45
N GLU A 36 -3.64 -2.55 -0.14
CA GLU A 36 -4.61 -1.77 0.60
C GLU A 36 -4.58 -0.30 0.18
N LEU A 37 -3.39 0.26 -0.05
CA LEU A 37 -3.21 1.62 -0.53
C LEU A 37 -3.80 1.80 -1.93
N ARG A 38 -3.62 0.85 -2.85
CA ARG A 38 -4.25 0.96 -4.18
C ARG A 38 -5.77 0.93 -4.12
N CYS A 39 -6.35 0.07 -3.29
CA CYS A 39 -7.80 0.06 -3.05
C CYS A 39 -8.29 1.39 -2.45
N MET A 40 -7.51 1.97 -1.53
CA MET A 40 -7.81 3.24 -0.89
C MET A 40 -7.73 4.41 -1.86
N MET A 41 -6.68 4.48 -2.69
CA MET A 41 -6.49 5.50 -3.73
C MET A 41 -7.68 5.52 -4.69
N TYR A 42 -8.11 4.34 -5.18
CA TYR A 42 -9.33 4.24 -5.98
C TYR A 42 -10.58 4.68 -5.21
N GLY A 43 -10.68 4.33 -3.92
CA GLY A 43 -11.77 4.79 -3.03
C GLY A 43 -11.84 6.31 -2.87
N PHE A 44 -10.71 7.01 -3.01
CA PHE A 44 -10.62 8.48 -3.00
C PHE A 44 -10.75 9.12 -4.39
N GLY A 45 -10.98 8.32 -5.44
CA GLY A 45 -11.23 8.80 -6.80
C GLY A 45 -10.01 8.84 -7.71
N ASP A 46 -8.91 8.18 -7.33
CA ASP A 46 -7.78 7.93 -8.23
C ASP A 46 -8.13 6.85 -9.27
N ASP A 47 -7.23 6.63 -10.23
CA ASP A 47 -7.36 5.59 -11.24
C ASP A 47 -7.47 4.19 -10.62
N GLN A 48 -8.17 3.27 -11.31
CA GLN A 48 -8.29 1.87 -10.88
C GLN A 48 -6.93 1.17 -10.85
N ASN A 49 -5.99 1.56 -11.73
CA ASN A 49 -4.64 1.02 -11.74
C ASN A 49 -3.62 2.17 -11.58
N PRO A 50 -3.41 2.68 -10.35
CA PRO A 50 -2.49 3.78 -10.12
C PRO A 50 -1.05 3.36 -10.35
N TYR A 51 -0.19 4.31 -10.72
CA TYR A 51 1.23 4.02 -10.96
C TYR A 51 1.89 3.42 -9.72
N THR A 52 2.72 2.38 -9.94
CA THR A 52 3.44 1.70 -8.86
C THR A 52 4.31 2.66 -8.05
N GLU A 53 4.95 3.63 -8.71
CA GLU A 53 5.75 4.66 -8.05
C GLU A 53 4.90 5.55 -7.11
N SER A 54 3.69 5.92 -7.52
CA SER A 54 2.78 6.70 -6.67
C SER A 54 2.37 5.93 -5.41
N VAL A 55 2.15 4.63 -5.55
CA VAL A 55 1.81 3.75 -4.42
C VAL A 55 3.00 3.60 -3.48
N ASP A 56 4.21 3.43 -4.02
CA ASP A 56 5.45 3.32 -3.24
C ASP A 56 5.73 4.61 -2.46
N ILE A 57 5.54 5.78 -3.09
CA ILE A 57 5.68 7.09 -2.41
C ILE A 57 4.63 7.23 -1.31
N LEU A 58 3.37 6.88 -1.60
CA LEU A 58 2.30 6.96 -0.60
C LEU A 58 2.57 6.03 0.58
N GLU A 59 3.12 4.85 0.33
CA GLU A 59 3.53 3.91 1.38
C GLU A 59 4.62 4.50 2.28
N ASP A 60 5.67 5.09 1.71
CA ASP A 60 6.71 5.76 2.47
C ASP A 60 6.13 6.91 3.34
N LEU A 61 5.22 7.73 2.78
CA LEU A 61 4.57 8.83 3.49
C LEU A 61 3.70 8.36 4.66
N VAL A 62 2.94 7.27 4.47
CA VAL A 62 2.07 6.72 5.52
C VAL A 62 2.90 6.12 6.65
N ILE A 63 3.99 5.43 6.33
CA ILE A 63 4.90 4.88 7.34
C ILE A 63 5.56 6.00 8.14
N GLU A 64 6.03 7.05 7.47
CA GLU A 64 6.62 8.23 8.13
C GLU A 64 5.61 8.90 9.06
N PHE A 65 4.40 9.17 8.57
CA PHE A 65 3.33 9.79 9.34
C PHE A 65 2.97 9.00 10.61
N ILE A 66 2.79 7.68 10.50
CA ILE A 66 2.48 6.83 11.65
C ILE A 66 3.64 6.83 12.65
N THR A 67 4.88 6.74 12.15
CA THR A 67 6.09 6.71 12.99
C THR A 67 6.25 8.02 13.76
N GLU A 68 6.05 9.16 13.10
CA GLU A 68 6.12 10.48 13.72
C GLU A 68 4.99 10.66 14.75
N MET A 69 3.76 10.28 14.41
CA MET A 69 2.62 10.36 15.32
C MET A 69 2.87 9.54 16.58
N VAL A 70 3.30 8.28 16.45
CA VAL A 70 3.59 7.41 17.60
C VAL A 70 4.80 7.92 18.39
N GLY A 71 5.81 8.46 17.70
CA GLY A 71 6.96 9.11 18.34
C GLY A 71 6.53 10.27 19.24
N SER A 72 5.68 11.17 18.73
CA SER A 72 5.18 12.32 19.49
C SER A 72 4.36 11.92 20.73
N ILE A 73 3.59 10.84 20.65
CA ILE A 73 2.81 10.31 21.77
C ILE A 73 3.74 9.79 22.86
N LYS A 74 4.81 9.09 22.49
CA LYS A 74 5.78 8.54 23.44
C LYS A 74 6.56 9.64 24.17
N GLU A 75 6.83 10.77 23.52
CA GLU A 75 7.48 11.93 24.16
C GLU A 75 6.53 12.71 25.09
N SER A 76 5.22 12.56 24.90
CA SER A 76 4.19 13.24 25.70
C SER A 76 3.72 12.44 26.93
N ALA A 77 4.29 11.24 27.16
CA ALA A 77 3.94 10.31 28.24
C ALA A 77 5.10 10.12 29.23
#